data_AF-A0A838QTX1-F1
#
_entry.id   AF-A0A838QTX1-F1
#
_cell.length_a   1.000
_cell.length_b   1.000
_cell.length_c   1.000
_cell.angle_alpha   90.00
_cell.angle_beta   90.00
_cell.angle_gamma   90.00
#
_symmetry.space_group_name_H-M   'P 1'
#
loop_
_entity.id
_entity.type
_entity.pdbx_description
1 polymer ?
#
loop_
_entity_poly.entity_id
_entity_poly.type
_entity_poly.pdbx_seq_one_letter_code
_entity_poly.pdbx_strand_id
1 'polypeptide(L)' 'YKTKGEKGTNFVHTLNGTAVAISRALIAILENGQQPDGSILVPEVLRKWVGKDRIGGASDDE' A
#
# COMPACT_ATOMS: atom_id res chain seq x y z
N TYR A 1 -10.72 26.10 -16.49
CA TYR A 1 -11.47 26.67 -15.34
C TYR A 1 -11.68 28.17 -15.60
N LYS A 2 -12.57 28.83 -14.84
CA LYS A 2 -12.82 30.28 -14.96
C LYS A 2 -12.32 30.99 -13.71
N THR A 3 -11.52 32.04 -13.89
CA THR A 3 -11.10 32.93 -12.80
C THR A 3 -12.09 34.08 -12.70
N LYS A 4 -12.50 34.44 -11.48
CA LYS A 4 -13.42 35.57 -11.28
C LYS A 4 -12.73 36.87 -11.70
N GLY A 5 -13.34 37.63 -12.61
CA GLY A 5 -12.80 38.90 -13.11
C GLY A 5 -12.00 38.78 -14.42
N GLU A 6 -11.71 37.56 -14.89
CA GLU A 6 -11.07 37.33 -16.19
C GLU A 6 -12.09 37.00 -17.29
N LYS A 7 -11.84 37.50 -18.50
CA LYS A 7 -12.60 37.09 -19.70
C LYS A 7 -11.96 35.81 -20.28
N GLY A 8 -12.79 34.79 -20.51
CA GLY A 8 -12.39 33.57 -21.22
C GLY A 8 -12.41 32.32 -20.33
N THR A 9 -11.96 31.20 -20.92
CA THR A 9 -11.83 29.90 -20.26
C THR A 9 -10.35 29.50 -20.28
N ASN A 10 -9.79 29.18 -19.12
CA ASN A 10 -8.39 28.75 -19.00
C ASN A 10 -8.28 27.22 -19.10
N PHE A 11 -7.15 26.72 -19.61
CA PHE A 11 -6.81 25.30 -19.53
C PHE A 11 -6.59 24.87 -18.07
N VAL A 12 -6.94 23.63 -17.74
CA VAL A 12 -6.66 23.06 -16.40
C VAL A 12 -5.21 22.59 -16.33
N HIS A 13 -4.61 22.72 -15.15
CA HIS A 13 -3.34 22.05 -14.84
C HIS A 13 -3.63 20.63 -14.36
N THR A 14 -2.76 19.70 -14.70
CA THR A 14 -2.85 18.30 -14.26
C THR A 14 -1.70 18.00 -13.31
N LEU A 15 -1.98 17.16 -12.32
CA LEU A 15 -0.99 16.56 -11.43
C LEU A 15 -1.29 15.07 -11.34
N ASN A 16 -0.25 14.25 -11.21
CA ASN A 16 -0.37 12.83 -10.93
C ASN A 16 0.70 12.39 -9.93
N GLY A 17 0.43 11.26 -9.26
CA GLY A 17 1.35 10.63 -8.34
C GLY A 17 0.89 9.20 -8.05
N THR A 18 1.84 8.27 -7.97
CA THR A 18 1.54 6.88 -7.64
C THR A 18 1.22 6.77 -6.16
N ALA A 19 0.01 6.29 -5.82
CA ALA A 19 -0.38 6.06 -4.43
C ALA A 19 0.40 4.88 -3.82
N VAL A 20 0.45 3.74 -4.52
CA VAL A 20 1.17 2.54 -4.08
C VAL A 20 1.72 1.80 -5.31
N ALA A 21 3.03 1.58 -5.33
CA ALA A 21 3.67 0.70 -6.31
C ALA A 21 3.71 -0.73 -5.75
N ILE A 22 2.85 -1.61 -6.27
CA ILE A 22 2.57 -2.95 -5.69
C ILE A 22 3.85 -3.76 -5.44
N SER A 23 4.74 -3.84 -6.43
CA SER A 23 5.98 -4.64 -6.33
C SER A 23 6.87 -4.18 -5.16
N ARG A 24 7.09 -2.86 -5.03
CA ARG A 24 7.91 -2.27 -3.96
C ARG A 24 7.22 -2.35 -2.60
N ALA A 25 5.90 -2.15 -2.57
CA ALA A 25 5.12 -2.21 -1.35
C ALA A 25 5.11 -3.62 -0.75
N LEU A 26 4.98 -4.67 -1.57
CA LEU A 26 5.03 -6.04 -1.10
C LEU A 26 6.39 -6.38 -0.48
N ILE A 27 7.50 -6.03 -1.14
CA ILE A 27 8.86 -6.25 -0.61
C ILE A 27 9.02 -5.56 0.76
N ALA A 28 8.61 -4.29 0.87
CA ALA A 28 8.72 -3.57 2.13
C ALA A 28 7.89 -4.21 3.26
N ILE A 29 6.69 -4.71 2.96
CA ILE A 29 5.85 -5.41 3.94
C ILE A 29 6.50 -6.72 4.39
N LEU A 30 7.06 -7.51 3.45
CA LEU A 30 7.72 -8.77 3.78
C LEU A 30 8.97 -8.55 4.62
N GLU A 31 9.84 -7.63 4.21
CA GLU A 31 11.10 -7.34 4.91
C GLU A 31 10.89 -6.78 6.32
N ASN A 32 9.92 -5.87 6.48
CA ASN A 32 9.63 -5.27 7.79
C ASN A 32 8.74 -6.15 8.67
N GLY A 33 8.01 -7.09 8.07
CA GLY A 33 7.13 -8.02 8.77
C GLY A 33 7.83 -9.31 9.21
N GLN A 34 9.02 -9.62 8.70
CA GLN A 34 9.71 -10.88 8.96
C GLN A 34 10.01 -11.10 10.45
N GLN A 35 9.77 -12.33 10.92
CA GLN A 35 9.97 -12.77 12.30
C GLN A 35 11.07 -13.84 12.37
N PRO A 36 11.68 -14.09 13.56
CA PRO A 36 12.77 -15.06 13.70
C PRO A 36 12.43 -16.49 13.28
N ASP A 37 11.15 -16.87 13.34
CA ASP A 37 10.63 -18.18 12.93
C ASP A 37 10.33 -18.27 11.42
N GLY A 38 10.69 -17.24 10.64
CA GLY A 38 10.46 -17.15 9.21
C GLY A 38 9.05 -16.71 8.81
N SER A 39 8.14 -16.52 9.75
CA SER A 39 6.80 -15.99 9.47
C SER A 39 6.83 -14.49 9.20
N ILE A 40 5.77 -13.98 8.56
CA ILE A 40 5.59 -12.55 8.29
C ILE A 40 4.40 -12.03 9.09
N LEU A 41 4.62 -11.01 9.92
CA LEU A 41 3.58 -10.27 10.61
C LEU A 41 2.81 -9.40 9.61
N VAL A 42 1.48 -9.53 9.59
CA VAL A 42 0.61 -8.71 8.75
C VAL A 42 0.32 -7.38 9.46
N PRO A 43 0.57 -6.22 8.81
CA PRO A 43 0.22 -4.91 9.36
C PRO A 43 -1.25 -4.84 9.76
N GLU A 44 -1.55 -4.27 10.93
CA GLU A 44 -2.90 -4.27 11.52
C GLU A 44 -3.97 -3.78 10.54
N VAL A 45 -3.66 -2.71 9.79
CA VAL A 45 -4.55 -2.09 8.80
C VAL A 45 -4.87 -3.00 7.61
N LEU A 46 -4.07 -4.03 7.35
CA LEU A 46 -4.24 -4.99 6.25
C LEU A 46 -4.94 -6.28 6.69
N ARG A 47 -4.99 -6.60 7.99
CA ARG A 47 -5.50 -7.89 8.50
C ARG A 47 -6.94 -8.18 8.07
N LYS A 48 -7.82 -7.16 8.00
CA LYS A 48 -9.20 -7.34 7.53
C LYS A 48 -9.30 -7.82 6.08
N TRP A 49 -8.29 -7.52 5.26
CA TRP A 49 -8.24 -7.90 3.85
C TRP A 49 -7.51 -9.23 3.64
N VAL A 50 -6.45 -9.47 4.43
CA VAL A 50 -5.65 -10.70 4.35
C VAL A 50 -6.35 -11.87 5.09
N GLY A 51 -7.17 -11.58 6.09
CA GLY A 51 -7.85 -12.58 6.92
C GLY A 51 -6.95 -13.28 7.95
N LYS A 52 -5.70 -12.83 8.08
CA LYS A 52 -4.71 -13.37 9.01
C LYS A 52 -3.91 -12.24 9.65
N ASP A 53 -3.41 -12.46 10.85
CA ASP A 53 -2.43 -11.60 11.52
C ASP A 53 -0.98 -11.99 11.19
N ARG A 54 -0.75 -13.22 10.70
CA ARG A 54 0.55 -13.78 10.32
C ARG A 54 0.47 -14.65 9.06
N ILE A 55 1.56 -14.69 8.28
CA ILE A 55 1.73 -15.55 7.10
C ILE A 55 2.93 -16.48 7.33
N GLY A 56 2.73 -17.79 7.22
CA GLY A 56 3.77 -18.82 7.37
C GLY A 56 4.32 -18.96 8.79
N GLY A 57 5.44 -19.69 8.92
CA GLY A 57 6.10 -20.05 10.18
C GLY A 57 6.25 -21.57 10.33
N ALA A 58 7.21 -22.00 11.15
CA ALA A 58 7.44 -23.42 11.42
C ALA A 58 6.33 -24.01 12.31
N SER A 59 5.14 -24.25 11.74
CA SER A 59 4.07 -25.07 12.34
C SER A 59 2.96 -25.49 11.36
N ASP A 60 3.15 -25.37 10.04
CA ASP A 60 2.12 -25.77 9.06
C ASP A 60 2.31 -27.23 8.54
N ASP A 61 3.19 -28.02 9.17
CA ASP A 61 3.31 -29.47 8.94
C ASP A 61 3.27 -30.23 10.28
N GLU A 62 2.05 -30.65 10.68
CA GLU A 62 1.76 -32.00 11.18
C GLU A 62 0.45 -32.49 10.55
#